data_AF-A0A293MNY1-F1
#
_entry.id   AF-A0A293MNY1-F1
#
_cell.length_a   1.000
_cell.length_b   1.000
_cell.length_c   1.000
_cell.angle_alpha   90.00
_cell.angle_beta   90.00
_cell.angle_gamma   90.00
#
_symmetry.space_group_name_H-M   'P 1'
#
loop_
_entity.id
_entity.type
_entity.pdbx_description
1 polymer ?
#
loop_
_entity_poly.entity_id
_entity_poly.type
_entity_poly.pdbx_seq_one_letter_code
_entity_poly.pdbx_strand_id
1 'polypeptide(L)'
;MNLFIMYMAGNSISMFPIMMVGMLFLRPVKALLTIQSTFKMIEGGQAILQKIVYLFGNLACLALALYKCSSMGLLPTHASDWLDFVEPLQRIEYSGGGIILT
;
A
#
# COMPACT_ATOMS: atom_id res chain seq x y z
N MET A 1 6.10 -11.77 13.47
CA MET A 1 6.39 -10.36 13.86
C MET A 1 5.66 -9.35 12.99
N ASN A 2 5.70 -9.50 11.66
CA ASN A 2 4.99 -8.62 10.70
C ASN A 2 3.50 -8.40 11.01
N LEU A 3 2.77 -9.45 11.42
CA LEU A 3 1.35 -9.35 11.81
C LEU A 3 1.11 -8.51 13.08
N PHE A 4 2.00 -8.60 14.07
CA PHE A 4 1.89 -7.83 15.32
C PHE A 4 2.14 -6.34 15.07
N ILE A 5 3.14 -6.03 14.25
CA ILE A 5 3.45 -4.68 13.79
C ILE A 5 2.25 -4.10 13.02
N MET A 6 1.61 -4.90 12.17
CA MET A 6 0.41 -4.51 11.41
C MET A 6 -0.80 -4.20 12.32
N TYR A 7 -0.95 -4.92 13.43
CA TYR A 7 -1.99 -4.69 14.43
C TYR A 7 -1.78 -3.36 15.18
N MET A 8 -0.55 -3.04 15.58
CA MET A 8 -0.27 -1.81 16.33
C MET A 8 -0.21 -0.54 15.47
N ALA A 9 0.02 -0.66 14.16
CA ALA A 9 0.22 0.49 13.27
C ALA A 9 -1.02 1.41 13.12
N GLY A 10 -2.22 0.95 13.52
CA GLY A 10 -3.47 1.72 13.38
C GLY A 10 -3.82 2.04 11.92
N ASN A 11 -4.88 2.83 11.69
CA ASN A 11 -5.29 3.29 10.34
C ASN A 11 -5.02 4.79 10.11
N SER A 12 -4.32 5.44 11.03
CA SER A 12 -4.00 6.87 10.92
C SER A 12 -2.81 7.09 9.97
N ILE A 13 -2.94 8.07 9.08
CA ILE A 13 -1.88 8.50 8.17
C ILE A 13 -0.87 9.34 8.98
N SER A 14 0.15 8.67 9.51
CA SER A 14 1.27 9.29 10.20
C SER A 14 2.59 8.83 9.58
N MET A 15 3.63 9.67 9.60
CA MET A 15 4.94 9.37 9.01
C MET A 15 5.55 8.05 9.55
N PHE A 16 5.34 7.75 10.82
CA PHE A 16 5.92 6.59 11.50
C PHE A 16 5.30 5.24 11.05
N PRO A 17 3.97 5.08 11.05
CA PRO A 17 3.30 3.95 10.40
C PRO A 17 3.66 3.75 8.92
N ILE A 18 3.87 4.83 8.16
CA ILE A 18 4.22 4.74 6.74
C ILE A 18 5.59 4.06 6.55
N MET A 19 6.60 4.46 7.31
CA MET A 19 7.93 3.82 7.25
C MET A 19 7.87 2.33 7.63
N MET A 20 7.07 2.01 8.64
CA MET A 20 6.86 0.65 9.13
C MET A 20 6.18 -0.25 8.07
N VAL A 21 5.12 0.25 7.42
CA VAL A 21 4.42 -0.44 6.33
C VAL A 21 5.31 -0.56 5.09
N GLY A 22 6.15 0.44 4.80
CA GLY A 22 7.13 0.37 3.72
C GLY A 22 8.11 -0.79 3.90
N MET A 23 8.66 -0.99 5.10
CA MET A 23 9.51 -2.15 5.38
C MET A 23 8.73 -3.47 5.36
N LEU A 24 7.45 -3.47 5.76
CA LEU A 24 6.54 -4.62 5.69
C LEU A 24 6.35 -5.10 4.24
N PHE A 25 6.32 -4.17 3.28
CA PHE A 25 6.19 -4.47 1.85
C PHE A 25 7.53 -4.85 1.21
N LEU A 26 8.60 -4.07 1.45
CA LEU A 26 9.89 -4.26 0.78
C LEU A 26 10.60 -5.56 1.18
N ARG A 27 10.41 -6.04 2.41
CA ARG A 27 11.06 -7.27 2.88
C ARG A 27 10.56 -8.53 2.14
N PRO A 28 9.25 -8.80 2.03
CA PRO A 28 8.72 -9.89 1.20
C PRO A 28 9.13 -9.77 -0.27
N VAL A 29 9.12 -8.56 -0.84
CA VAL A 29 9.57 -8.35 -2.23
C VAL A 29 11.02 -8.78 -2.42
N LYS A 30 11.92 -8.32 -1.55
CA LYS A 30 13.34 -8.72 -1.59
C LYS A 30 13.50 -10.22 -1.41
N ALA A 31 12.77 -10.82 -0.47
CA ALA A 31 12.76 -12.26 -0.23
C ALA A 31 12.35 -13.07 -1.48
N LEU A 32 11.35 -12.60 -2.23
CA LEU A 32 10.93 -13.21 -3.49
C LEU A 32 11.99 -13.06 -4.59
N LEU A 33 12.63 -11.90 -4.70
CA LEU A 33 13.70 -11.65 -5.69
C LEU A 33 14.95 -12.51 -5.41
N THR A 34 15.26 -12.78 -4.14
CA THR A 34 16.41 -13.60 -3.74
C THR A 34 16.07 -15.08 -3.53
N ILE A 35 14.91 -15.57 -4.02
CA ILE A 35 14.51 -16.98 -3.85
C ILE A 35 15.59 -17.94 -4.36
N GLN A 36 16.13 -17.68 -5.55
CA GLN A 36 17.08 -18.61 -6.17
C GLN A 36 18.38 -18.71 -5.37
N SER A 37 18.86 -17.62 -4.77
CA SER A 37 20.06 -17.65 -3.92
C SER A 37 19.79 -18.32 -2.58
N THR A 38 18.63 -18.11 -1.98
CA THR A 38 18.29 -18.71 -0.68
C THR A 38 18.15 -20.22 -0.77
N PHE A 39 17.58 -20.74 -1.86
CA PHE A 39 17.39 -22.17 -2.05
C PHE A 39 18.63 -22.91 -2.60
N LYS A 40 19.69 -22.20 -3.02
CA LYS A 40 20.96 -22.84 -3.45
C LYS A 40 21.65 -23.61 -2.34
N MET A 41 21.41 -23.26 -1.08
CA MET A 41 22.00 -23.93 0.09
C MET A 41 21.13 -25.07 0.65
N ILE A 42 19.94 -25.30 0.10
CA ILE A 42 18.99 -26.29 0.63
C ILE A 42 19.05 -27.55 -0.24
N GLU A 43 19.72 -28.58 0.26
CA GLU A 43 19.76 -29.91 -0.34
C GLU A 43 19.00 -30.90 0.56
N GLY A 44 17.93 -31.52 0.04
CA GLY A 44 17.15 -32.51 0.77
C GLY A 44 15.83 -32.87 0.10
N GLY A 45 15.26 -34.04 0.42
CA GLY A 45 14.03 -34.56 -0.20
C GLY A 45 12.77 -33.71 0.05
N GLN A 46 12.80 -32.81 1.05
CA GLN A 46 11.70 -31.89 1.39
C GLN A 46 11.91 -30.46 0.85
N ALA A 47 12.97 -30.21 0.06
CA ALA A 47 13.31 -28.87 -0.43
C ALA A 47 12.20 -28.23 -1.28
N ILE A 48 11.48 -29.04 -2.06
CA ILE A 48 10.36 -28.58 -2.91
C ILE A 48 9.21 -28.06 -2.04
N LEU A 49 8.86 -28.78 -0.98
CA LEU A 49 7.77 -28.38 -0.08
C LEU A 49 8.12 -27.08 0.67
N GLN A 50 9.37 -26.97 1.15
CA GLN A 50 9.88 -25.74 1.77
C GLN A 50 9.85 -24.54 0.81
N LYS A 51 10.18 -24.76 -0.48
CA LYS A 51 10.12 -23.73 -1.52
C LYS A 51 8.71 -23.23 -1.76
N ILE A 52 7.73 -24.13 -1.81
CA ILE A 52 6.32 -23.79 -1.99
C ILE A 52 5.81 -22.99 -0.79
N VAL A 53 6.04 -23.47 0.44
CA VAL A 53 5.60 -22.79 1.66
C VAL A 53 6.22 -21.40 1.79
N TYR A 54 7.52 -21.26 1.46
CA TYR A 54 8.20 -19.97 1.46
C TYR A 54 7.60 -18.99 0.44
N LEU A 55 7.34 -19.46 -0.79
CA LEU A 55 6.73 -18.65 -1.84
C LEU A 55 5.34 -18.15 -1.42
N PHE A 56 4.47 -19.08 -0.99
CA PHE A 56 3.11 -18.75 -0.55
C PHE A 56 3.10 -17.84 0.69
N GLY A 57 3.98 -18.08 1.67
CA GLY A 57 4.09 -17.25 2.86
C GLY A 57 4.50 -15.80 2.55
N ASN A 58 5.45 -15.61 1.64
CA ASN A 58 5.85 -14.26 1.20
C ASN A 58 4.78 -13.58 0.36
N LEU A 59 4.09 -14.31 -0.52
CA LEU A 59 2.94 -13.78 -1.28
C LEU A 59 1.79 -13.35 -0.37
N ALA A 60 1.45 -14.16 0.64
CA ALA A 60 0.44 -13.80 1.63
C ALA A 60 0.83 -12.56 2.43
N CYS A 61 2.09 -12.44 2.85
CA CYS A 61 2.59 -11.24 3.53
C CYS A 61 2.52 -10.00 2.64
N LEU A 62 2.82 -10.14 1.35
CA LEU A 62 2.77 -9.06 0.38
C LEU A 62 1.33 -8.59 0.13
N ALA A 63 0.38 -9.54 0.00
CA ALA A 63 -1.04 -9.24 -0.12
C ALA A 63 -1.59 -8.49 1.11
N LEU A 64 -1.20 -8.91 2.32
CA LEU A 64 -1.58 -8.23 3.56
C LEU A 64 -0.98 -6.81 3.64
N ALA A 65 0.27 -6.63 3.23
CA ALA A 65 0.89 -5.31 3.18
C ALA A 65 0.16 -4.37 2.20
N LEU A 66 -0.23 -4.87 1.01
CA LEU A 66 -1.03 -4.12 0.04
C LEU A 66 -2.41 -3.74 0.59
N TYR A 67 -3.08 -4.69 1.25
CA TYR A 67 -4.36 -4.43 1.91
C TYR A 67 -4.24 -3.31 2.96
N LYS A 68 -3.14 -3.32 3.72
CA LYS A 68 -2.87 -2.26 4.71
C LYS A 68 -2.62 -0.91 4.05
N CYS A 69 -1.83 -0.85 2.97
CA CYS A 69 -1.62 0.38 2.21
C CYS A 69 -2.94 0.96 1.67
N SER A 70 -3.82 0.11 1.15
CA SER A 70 -5.17 0.49 0.71
C SER A 70 -6.02 1.02 1.87
N SER A 71 -6.03 0.31 3.02
CA SER A 71 -6.78 0.73 4.22
C SER A 71 -6.31 2.05 4.81
N MET A 72 -5.06 2.44 4.56
CA MET A 72 -4.48 3.72 5.01
C MET A 72 -4.64 4.84 3.97
N GLY A 73 -5.25 4.58 2.81
CA GLY A 73 -5.41 5.60 1.76
C GLY A 73 -4.10 6.03 1.09
N LEU A 74 -3.06 5.19 1.14
CA LEU A 74 -1.76 5.47 0.52
C LEU A 74 -1.73 5.15 -0.98
N LEU A 75 -2.69 4.35 -1.45
CA LEU A 75 -2.79 3.95 -2.86
C LEU A 75 -3.76 4.90 -3.57
N PRO A 76 -3.45 5.32 -4.81
CA PRO A 76 -4.30 6.22 -5.60
C PRO A 76 -5.53 5.47 -6.15
N THR A 77 -6.40 5.01 -5.26
CA THR A 77 -7.58 4.18 -5.58
C THR A 77 -8.86 4.99 -5.61
N HIS A 78 -8.92 6.15 -4.95
CA HIS A 78 -10.11 6.97 -4.88
C HIS A 78 -10.06 8.11 -5.90
N ALA A 79 -11.22 8.52 -6.41
CA ALA A 79 -11.33 9.67 -7.31
C ALA A 79 -10.79 10.96 -6.69
N SER A 80 -10.83 11.08 -5.36
CA SER A 80 -10.20 12.16 -4.60
C SER A 80 -8.69 12.27 -4.84
N ASP A 81 -8.00 11.15 -5.08
CA ASP A 81 -6.55 11.10 -5.29
C ASP A 81 -6.15 11.69 -6.65
N TRP A 82 -7.12 11.83 -7.56
CA TRP A 82 -6.94 12.33 -8.92
C TRP A 82 -7.57 13.71 -9.14
N LEU A 83 -8.12 14.32 -8.09
CA LEU A 83 -8.91 15.55 -8.18
C LEU A 83 -8.06 16.73 -8.68
N ASP A 84 -6.77 16.75 -8.37
CA ASP A 84 -5.81 17.75 -8.87
C ASP A 84 -5.63 17.71 -10.40
N PHE A 85 -5.97 16.60 -11.05
CA PHE A 85 -5.89 16.46 -12.51
C PHE A 85 -7.23 16.76 -13.22
N VAL A 86 -8.29 17.05 -12.47
CA VAL A 86 -9.60 17.36 -13.03
C VAL A 86 -9.70 18.86 -13.26
N GLU A 87 -10.12 19.25 -14.48
CA GLU A 87 -10.35 20.66 -14.79
C GLU A 87 -11.50 21.22 -13.93
N PRO A 88 -11.32 22.42 -13.34
CA PRO A 88 -12.40 23.05 -12.59
C PRO A 88 -13.55 23.41 -13.52
N LEU A 89 -14.79 23.22 -13.05
CA LEU A 89 -15.98 23.64 -13.77
C LEU A 89 -15.90 25.13 -14.09
N GLN A 90 -15.93 25.47 -15.38
CA GLN A 90 -15.95 26.86 -15.82
C GLN A 90 -17.34 27.45 -15.57
N ARG A 91 -17.38 28.63 -14.95
CA ARG A 91 -18.62 29.35 -14.69
C ARG A 91 -19.19 29.89 -16.01
N ILE A 92 -20.35 29.40 -16.42
CA ILE A 92 -21.03 29.80 -17.67
C ILE A 92 -21.96 31.00 -17.44
N GLU A 93 -22.52 31.12 -16.23
CA GLU A 93 -23.56 32.11 -15.93
C GLU A 93 -23.11 33.15 -14.90
N TYR A 94 -23.44 34.41 -15.20
CA TYR A 94 -23.21 35.55 -14.33
C TYR A 94 -24.55 36.22 -14.02
N SER A 95 -24.88 36.31 -12.73
CA SER A 95 -25.97 37.13 -12.22
C SER A 95 -25.44 37.93 -11.04
N GLY A 96 -25.63 39.24 -11.08
CA GLY A 96 -25.15 40.17 -10.07
C GLY A 96 -26.17 41.28 -9.85
N GLY A 97 -26.57 41.46 -8.60
CA GLY A 97 -27.37 42.58 -8.12
C GLY A 97 -26.72 43.13 -6.85
N GLY A 98 -26.72 44.47 -6.70
CA GLY A 98 -26.15 45.16 -5.55
C GLY A 98 -27.21 45.80 -4.67
N ILE A 99 -26.77 46.38 -3.55
CA ILE A 99 -27.65 47.14 -2.64
C ILE A 99 -28.05 48.45 -3.34
N ILE A 100 -29.36 48.71 -3.40
CA ILE A 100 -29.89 50.01 -3.79
C ILE A 100 -29.60 50.98 -2.64
N LEU A 101 -28.65 51.90 -2.84
CA LEU A 101 -28.37 52.97 -1.89
C LEU A 101 -29.41 54.08 -2.11
N THR A 102 -30.52 54.00 -1.38
CA THR A 102 -31.49 55.08 -1.14
C THR A 102 -31.55 55.36 0.35
#